data_AF-A0A6G0A928-F1
#
_entry.id   AF-A0A6G0A928-F1
#
_cell.length_a   1.000
_cell.length_b   1.000
_cell.length_c   1.000
_cell.angle_alpha   90.00
_cell.angle_beta   90.00
_cell.angle_gamma   90.00
#
_symmetry.space_group_name_H-M   'P 1'
#
loop_
_entity.id
_entity.type
_entity.pdbx_description
1 polymer ?
#
loop_
_entity_poly.entity_id
_entity_poly.type
_entity_poly.pdbx_seq_one_letter_code
_entity_poly.pdbx_strand_id
1 'polypeptide(L)'
;MTEVPEHLRKRAEEAREKAAAKKAEDGGGAGESGNGGGEAAGKIPAHLLERSRAAKAARESGASEEGGATPATTGGAVATAVRPPAAAGPGGHTQRLLTVVKSGSIQDVKAKPVDKVHTWPHLLVIEFVAALAMTAFTLIFSIFVNAPLLEMANFNQTPNPSKAPWYFLGLQELLTMFHPMVAGVTIPGIGIFALILAPYIDKNPSTRPEDRKFAISLMTLHLMFWAVLVMIGSFFRGPGFNFILPWIDGLFFEL
;
A
#
# COMPACT_ATOMS: atom_id res chain seq x y z
N MET A 1 -5.80 -17.22 -32.37
CA MET A 1 -4.50 -17.93 -32.35
C MET A 1 -3.47 -16.96 -32.90
N THR A 2 -2.66 -16.35 -32.03
CA THR A 2 -1.65 -15.36 -32.43
C THR A 2 -0.35 -16.10 -32.75
N GLU A 3 -0.01 -16.19 -34.03
CA GLU A 3 1.20 -16.84 -34.51
C GLU A 3 2.44 -16.11 -33.96
N VAL A 4 3.25 -16.84 -33.21
CA VAL A 4 4.53 -16.33 -32.69
C VAL A 4 5.47 -16.13 -33.87
N PRO A 5 6.02 -14.93 -34.10
CA PRO A 5 6.88 -14.65 -35.24
C PRO A 5 8.10 -15.60 -35.31
N GLU A 6 8.31 -16.22 -36.47
CA GLU A 6 9.32 -17.27 -36.76
C GLU A 6 10.73 -16.96 -36.24
N HIS A 7 11.16 -15.70 -36.27
CA HIS A 7 12.50 -15.30 -35.81
C HIS A 7 12.72 -15.47 -34.29
N LEU A 8 11.65 -15.46 -33.48
CA LEU A 8 11.72 -15.69 -32.04
C LEU A 8 11.85 -17.19 -31.71
N ARG A 9 11.26 -18.06 -32.54
CA ARG A 9 11.40 -19.51 -32.41
C ARG A 9 12.82 -19.96 -32.70
N LYS A 10 13.40 -19.43 -33.78
CA LYS A 10 14.79 -19.73 -34.18
C LYS A 10 15.81 -19.32 -33.11
N ARG A 11 15.64 -18.15 -32.50
CA ARG A 11 16.49 -17.72 -31.36
C ARG A 11 16.30 -18.57 -30.10
N ALA A 12 15.08 -19.04 -29.84
CA ALA A 12 14.80 -19.91 -28.70
C ALA A 12 15.41 -21.31 -28.90
N GLU A 13 15.43 -21.81 -30.13
CA GLU A 13 16.07 -23.08 -30.50
C GLU A 13 17.61 -22.97 -30.41
N GLU A 14 18.22 -21.92 -30.97
CA GLU A 14 19.67 -21.67 -30.84
C GLU A 14 20.12 -21.52 -29.37
N ALA A 15 19.29 -20.89 -28.52
CA ALA A 15 19.56 -20.77 -27.10
C ALA A 15 19.45 -22.11 -26.35
N ARG A 16 18.50 -22.97 -26.76
CA ARG A 16 18.36 -24.33 -26.22
C ARG A 16 19.50 -25.24 -26.66
N GLU A 17 19.97 -25.13 -27.89
CA GLU A 17 21.13 -25.88 -28.38
C GLU A 17 22.42 -25.46 -27.67
N LYS A 18 22.64 -24.16 -27.45
CA LYS A 18 23.76 -23.68 -26.64
C LYS A 18 23.69 -24.15 -25.19
N ALA A 19 22.50 -24.22 -24.61
CA ALA A 19 22.31 -24.75 -23.26
C ALA A 19 22.53 -26.27 -23.20
N ALA A 20 22.13 -27.01 -24.24
CA ALA A 20 22.35 -28.45 -24.35
C ALA A 20 23.83 -28.80 -24.56
N ALA A 21 24.53 -28.03 -25.41
CA ALA A 21 25.98 -28.18 -25.62
C ALA A 21 26.76 -27.93 -24.33
N LYS A 22 26.40 -26.88 -23.57
CA LYS A 22 27.00 -26.58 -22.27
C LYS A 22 26.72 -27.68 -21.23
N LYS A 23 25.57 -28.35 -21.32
CA LYS A 23 25.20 -29.46 -20.41
C LYS A 23 25.86 -30.78 -20.79
N ALA A 24 26.27 -30.94 -22.06
CA ALA A 24 27.04 -32.09 -22.53
C ALA A 24 28.53 -31.99 -22.17
N GLU A 25 29.09 -30.77 -22.06
CA GLU A 25 30.45 -30.55 -21.56
C GLU A 25 30.62 -30.84 -20.06
N ASP A 26 29.57 -30.66 -19.26
CA ASP A 26 29.61 -30.78 -17.79
C ASP A 26 29.23 -32.20 -17.29
N GLY A 27 29.08 -33.17 -18.20
CA GLY A 27 28.48 -34.47 -17.94
C GLY A 27 29.36 -35.67 -18.28
N GLY A 28 30.58 -35.74 -17.73
CA GLY A 28 31.44 -36.91 -17.90
C GLY A 28 32.60 -36.99 -16.91
N GLY A 29 32.44 -37.78 -15.84
CA GLY A 29 33.56 -38.33 -15.05
C GLY A 29 33.47 -38.09 -13.54
N ALA A 30 33.11 -39.12 -12.79
CA ALA A 30 33.33 -39.20 -11.34
C ALA A 30 34.71 -39.81 -11.08
N GLY A 31 35.53 -39.18 -10.22
CA GLY A 31 36.78 -39.75 -9.72
C GLY A 31 37.82 -38.73 -9.23
N GLU A 32 37.92 -38.62 -7.91
CA GLU A 32 39.10 -38.21 -7.12
C GLU A 32 39.66 -36.77 -7.12
N SER A 33 39.92 -36.37 -5.88
CA SER A 33 40.65 -35.22 -5.37
C SER A 33 41.95 -34.89 -6.12
N GLY A 34 42.06 -33.65 -6.57
CA GLY A 34 43.28 -33.07 -7.10
C GLY A 34 43.20 -31.55 -7.20
N ASN A 35 44.05 -30.87 -6.45
CA ASN A 35 44.35 -29.44 -6.52
C ASN A 35 44.47 -28.93 -7.97
N GLY A 36 43.72 -27.88 -8.32
CA GLY A 36 43.74 -27.30 -9.66
C GLY A 36 42.99 -25.98 -9.75
N GLY A 37 43.61 -24.91 -9.21
CA GLY A 37 43.19 -23.55 -9.52
C GLY A 37 43.63 -23.15 -10.93
N GLY A 38 42.67 -22.73 -11.74
CA GLY A 38 42.86 -22.25 -13.12
C GLY A 38 41.77 -22.88 -13.97
N GLU A 39 40.68 -22.19 -14.31
CA GLU A 39 40.67 -21.29 -15.47
C GLU A 39 39.45 -20.35 -15.40
N ALA A 40 39.47 -19.37 -14.49
CA ALA A 40 38.54 -18.24 -14.51
C ALA A 40 39.23 -16.93 -14.06
N ALA A 41 40.55 -16.88 -14.14
CA ALA A 41 41.39 -15.79 -13.63
C ALA A 41 41.70 -14.70 -14.69
N GLY A 42 40.97 -14.64 -15.80
CA GLY A 42 41.24 -13.69 -16.89
C GLY A 42 40.48 -12.36 -16.81
N LYS A 43 39.52 -12.18 -15.89
CA LYS A 43 38.59 -11.02 -15.92
C LYS A 43 38.49 -10.21 -14.62
N ILE A 44 39.23 -10.58 -13.58
CA ILE A 44 39.22 -9.84 -12.31
C ILE A 44 40.61 -9.24 -12.09
N PRO A 45 40.76 -7.90 -12.12
CA PRO A 45 42.05 -7.27 -11.91
C PRO A 45 42.59 -7.57 -10.50
N ALA A 46 43.87 -7.94 -10.41
CA ALA A 46 44.50 -8.53 -9.22
C ALA A 46 44.29 -7.73 -7.92
N HIS A 47 44.27 -6.40 -8.01
CA HIS A 47 44.07 -5.50 -6.86
C HIS A 47 42.69 -5.65 -6.18
N LEU A 48 41.66 -6.11 -6.89
CA LEU A 48 40.34 -6.35 -6.31
C LEU A 48 40.30 -7.67 -5.53
N LEU A 49 41.06 -8.66 -5.97
CA LEU A 49 41.20 -9.94 -5.27
C LEU A 49 42.00 -9.77 -3.99
N GLU A 50 43.09 -9.01 -4.03
CA GLU A 50 43.88 -8.66 -2.83
C GLU A 50 43.05 -7.88 -1.81
N ARG A 51 42.25 -6.90 -2.26
CA ARG A 51 41.32 -6.16 -1.39
C ARG A 51 40.27 -7.09 -0.77
N SER A 52 39.72 -8.02 -1.53
CA SER A 52 38.72 -8.97 -1.02
C SER A 52 39.32 -9.95 -0.01
N ARG A 53 40.57 -10.39 -0.22
CA ARG A 53 41.31 -11.25 0.72
C ARG A 53 41.68 -10.48 1.99
N ALA A 54 42.13 -9.23 1.87
CA ALA A 54 42.42 -8.37 3.01
C ALA A 54 41.16 -8.05 3.83
N ALA A 55 40.03 -7.78 3.16
CA ALA A 55 38.74 -7.56 3.84
C ALA A 55 38.21 -8.83 4.51
N LYS A 56 38.47 -10.01 3.93
CA LYS A 56 38.11 -11.30 4.54
C LYS A 56 39.01 -11.62 5.74
N ALA A 57 40.31 -11.38 5.64
CA ALA A 57 41.26 -11.53 6.74
C ALA A 57 40.95 -10.58 7.90
N ALA A 58 40.58 -9.32 7.61
CA ALA A 58 40.16 -8.36 8.63
C ALA A 58 38.83 -8.74 9.32
N ARG A 59 37.95 -9.48 8.63
CA ARG A 59 36.71 -10.02 9.22
C ARG A 59 36.96 -11.26 10.07
N GLU A 60 37.95 -12.07 9.71
CA GLU A 60 38.35 -13.27 10.47
C GLU A 60 39.21 -12.94 11.68
N SER A 61 39.88 -11.78 11.71
CA SER A 61 40.76 -11.36 12.82
C SER A 61 40.09 -10.54 13.93
N GLY A 62 38.75 -10.41 13.94
CA GLY A 62 37.95 -9.87 15.04
C GLY A 62 38.62 -8.80 15.91
N ALA A 63 38.88 -7.60 15.37
CA ALA A 63 39.37 -6.46 16.15
C ALA A 63 38.28 -5.40 16.29
N SER A 64 37.54 -5.49 17.39
CA SER A 64 36.72 -4.43 17.96
C SER A 64 37.59 -3.62 18.92
N GLU A 65 37.56 -2.29 18.86
CA GLU A 65 37.82 -1.30 19.92
C GLU A 65 37.81 0.09 19.23
N GLU A 66 36.89 1.02 19.45
CA GLU A 66 36.50 1.76 20.66
C GLU A 66 37.62 2.64 21.25
N GLY A 67 37.30 3.91 21.52
CA GLY A 67 38.09 4.78 22.41
C GLY A 67 38.94 5.86 21.73
N GLY A 68 38.49 7.11 21.83
CA GLY A 68 39.26 8.29 21.45
C GLY A 68 40.27 8.74 22.51
N ALA A 69 41.16 9.67 22.14
CA ALA A 69 41.66 10.76 22.98
C ALA A 69 42.64 11.65 22.21
N THR A 70 42.50 12.96 22.40
CA THR A 70 43.48 14.03 22.11
C THR A 70 44.80 13.83 22.87
N PRO A 71 45.92 14.43 22.42
CA PRO A 71 46.28 15.72 23.02
C PRO A 71 46.97 16.71 22.07
N ALA A 72 47.16 17.90 22.61
CA ALA A 72 47.58 19.12 21.95
C ALA A 72 49.10 19.41 22.12
N THR A 73 49.53 20.44 21.37
CA THR A 73 50.67 21.36 21.54
C THR A 73 52.12 20.82 21.50
N THR A 74 52.92 21.30 20.53
CA THR A 74 54.04 22.25 20.74
C THR A 74 54.78 22.59 19.43
N GLY A 75 55.13 23.88 19.25
CA GLY A 75 56.41 24.34 18.71
C GLY A 75 56.70 24.30 17.19
N GLY A 76 56.56 25.47 16.54
CA GLY A 76 57.59 26.08 15.67
C GLY A 76 57.92 25.49 14.29
N ALA A 77 57.58 26.21 13.22
CA ALA A 77 58.47 26.65 12.13
C ALA A 77 57.67 27.13 10.92
N VAL A 78 58.04 28.29 10.40
CA VAL A 78 57.44 28.97 9.26
C VAL A 78 57.99 28.33 7.97
N ALA A 79 57.12 27.75 7.14
CA ALA A 79 57.40 27.55 5.73
C ALA A 79 56.06 27.53 4.97
N THR A 80 55.92 28.50 4.06
CA THR A 80 54.79 28.70 3.17
C THR A 80 54.65 27.52 2.20
N ALA A 81 53.72 26.62 2.49
CA ALA A 81 53.15 25.71 1.51
C ALA A 81 51.66 26.08 1.34
N VAL A 82 51.29 26.49 0.12
CA VAL A 82 49.92 26.82 -0.25
C VAL A 82 49.04 25.60 0.02
N ARG A 83 48.20 25.71 1.06
CA ARG A 83 47.25 24.66 1.47
C ARG A 83 46.11 24.61 0.45
N PRO A 84 45.72 23.44 -0.10
CA PRO A 84 44.46 23.30 -0.82
C PRO A 84 43.29 23.72 0.08
N PRO A 85 42.19 24.29 -0.46
CA PRO A 85 41.10 24.79 0.35
C PRO A 85 40.55 23.65 1.21
N ALA A 86 40.53 23.89 2.53
CA ALA A 86 40.06 22.96 3.53
C ALA A 86 38.53 22.86 3.49
N ALA A 87 38.02 22.16 2.48
CA ALA A 87 36.64 21.71 2.37
C ALA A 87 36.56 20.47 1.45
N ALA A 88 37.50 19.52 1.61
CA ALA A 88 37.35 18.19 1.04
C ALA A 88 36.57 17.34 2.05
N GLY A 89 35.35 16.93 1.69
CA GLY A 89 34.65 15.87 2.43
C GLY A 89 35.47 14.56 2.40
N PRO A 90 35.20 13.61 3.31
CA PRO A 90 35.93 12.34 3.35
C PRO A 90 35.87 11.65 1.97
N GLY A 91 37.00 11.59 1.27
CA GLY A 91 37.13 11.01 -0.07
C GLY A 91 37.42 11.97 -1.23
N GLY A 92 37.57 13.28 -1.02
CA GLY A 92 38.06 14.19 -2.08
C GLY A 92 37.08 14.49 -3.22
N HIS A 93 35.79 14.24 -3.02
CA HIS A 93 34.76 14.64 -3.97
C HIS A 93 34.32 16.10 -3.73
N THR A 94 34.31 16.91 -4.80
CA THR A 94 33.93 18.35 -4.79
C THR A 94 32.42 18.59 -4.85
N GLN A 95 31.61 17.54 -4.79
CA GLN A 95 30.15 17.64 -4.81
C GLN A 95 29.63 17.77 -3.37
N ARG A 96 28.89 18.84 -3.11
CA ARG A 96 28.25 19.12 -1.82
C ARG A 96 27.28 17.96 -1.50
N LEU A 97 27.65 17.10 -0.56
CA LEU A 97 26.94 15.87 -0.15
C LEU A 97 25.51 16.09 0.39
N LEU A 98 24.96 17.30 0.29
CA LEU A 98 23.59 17.62 0.69
C LEU A 98 22.54 17.19 -0.33
N THR A 99 22.92 16.72 -1.53
CA THR A 99 21.97 16.26 -2.56
C THR A 99 22.15 14.80 -2.99
N VAL A 100 23.14 14.09 -2.46
CA VAL A 100 23.27 12.64 -2.72
C VAL A 100 22.48 11.89 -1.65
N VAL A 101 21.16 11.89 -1.80
CA VAL A 101 20.32 10.92 -1.09
C VAL A 101 20.57 9.56 -1.72
N LYS A 102 20.91 8.59 -0.87
CA LYS A 102 21.07 7.19 -1.28
C LYS A 102 19.86 6.75 -2.10
N SER A 103 20.08 6.47 -3.39
CA SER A 103 19.04 6.24 -4.40
C SER A 103 18.02 5.15 -4.03
N GLY A 104 18.35 4.27 -3.08
CA GLY A 104 17.45 3.21 -2.60
C GLY A 104 16.28 3.68 -1.71
N SER A 105 16.25 4.95 -1.28
CA SER A 105 15.14 5.49 -0.45
C SER A 105 14.08 6.24 -1.27
N ILE A 106 14.44 6.74 -2.46
CA ILE A 106 13.57 7.62 -3.27
C ILE A 106 12.78 6.85 -4.35
N GLN A 107 13.23 5.66 -4.71
CA GLN A 107 12.55 4.82 -5.68
C GLN A 107 12.00 3.60 -4.97
N ASP A 108 10.69 3.57 -4.81
CA ASP A 108 9.95 2.37 -4.48
C ASP A 108 10.29 1.31 -5.54
N VAL A 109 11.24 0.41 -5.21
CA VAL A 109 11.73 -0.65 -6.11
C VAL A 109 10.64 -1.72 -6.18
N LYS A 110 9.49 -1.36 -6.75
CA LYS A 110 8.47 -2.33 -7.11
C LYS A 110 9.12 -3.30 -8.08
N ALA A 111 9.04 -4.59 -7.78
CA ALA A 111 9.66 -5.68 -8.53
C ALA A 111 9.23 -5.74 -10.02
N LYS A 112 8.23 -4.95 -10.41
CA LYS A 112 7.81 -4.75 -11.80
C LYS A 112 7.85 -3.25 -12.11
N PRO A 113 8.55 -2.81 -13.16
CA PRO A 113 8.41 -1.47 -13.70
C PRO A 113 6.93 -1.25 -14.04
N VAL A 114 6.27 -0.37 -13.29
CA VAL A 114 4.90 0.04 -13.59
C VAL A 114 5.01 1.25 -14.51
N ASP A 115 4.27 1.24 -15.62
CA ASP A 115 4.18 2.40 -16.49
C ASP A 115 3.53 3.55 -15.72
N LYS A 116 4.28 4.65 -15.55
CA LYS A 116 3.83 5.82 -14.79
C LYS A 116 3.53 6.93 -15.78
N VAL A 117 2.27 7.35 -15.80
CA VAL A 117 1.83 8.52 -16.55
C VAL A 117 1.84 9.76 -15.66
N HIS A 118 2.03 10.94 -16.26
CA HIS A 118 1.91 12.19 -15.52
C HIS A 118 0.47 12.43 -15.08
N THR A 119 0.29 12.77 -13.79
CA THR A 119 -1.00 13.11 -13.16
C THR A 119 -1.75 14.18 -13.95
N TRP A 120 -1.02 15.18 -14.43
CA TRP A 120 -1.53 16.18 -15.35
C TRP A 120 -1.08 15.84 -16.78
N PRO A 121 -1.97 15.85 -17.79
CA PRO A 121 -3.41 16.08 -17.74
C PRO A 121 -4.26 14.81 -17.45
N HIS A 122 -3.67 13.62 -17.54
CA HIS A 122 -4.41 12.35 -17.70
C HIS A 122 -5.37 12.04 -16.53
N LEU A 123 -4.91 12.14 -15.29
CA LEU A 123 -5.73 11.84 -14.12
C LEU A 123 -6.70 12.99 -13.82
N LEU A 124 -6.22 14.24 -13.91
CA LEU A 124 -7.02 15.43 -13.62
C LEU A 124 -8.23 15.56 -14.55
N VAL A 125 -8.07 15.27 -15.86
CA VAL A 125 -9.19 15.31 -16.80
C VAL A 125 -10.27 14.28 -16.44
N ILE A 126 -9.88 13.05 -16.08
CA ILE A 126 -10.84 12.00 -15.71
C ILE A 126 -11.58 12.36 -14.42
N GLU A 127 -10.86 12.85 -13.41
CA GLU A 127 -11.47 13.29 -12.15
C GLU A 127 -12.39 14.49 -12.34
N PHE A 128 -12.01 15.45 -13.18
CA PHE A 128 -12.85 16.60 -13.51
C PHE A 128 -14.14 16.17 -14.23
N VAL A 129 -14.05 15.24 -15.19
CA VAL A 129 -15.23 14.68 -15.85
C VAL A 129 -16.11 13.92 -14.85
N ALA A 130 -15.54 13.13 -13.93
CA ALA A 130 -16.29 12.45 -12.89
C ALA A 130 -16.99 13.45 -11.93
N ALA A 131 -16.31 14.54 -11.56
CA ALA A 131 -16.88 15.59 -10.71
C ALA A 131 -18.03 16.32 -11.42
N LEU A 132 -17.89 16.65 -12.70
CA LEU A 132 -18.97 17.23 -13.52
C LEU A 132 -20.14 16.26 -13.66
N ALA A 133 -19.87 14.96 -13.88
CA ALA A 133 -20.91 13.93 -13.96
C ALA A 133 -21.68 13.81 -12.63
N MET A 134 -21.00 13.78 -11.49
CA MET A 134 -21.64 13.74 -10.16
C MET A 134 -22.43 15.01 -9.87
N THR A 135 -21.91 16.17 -10.25
CA THR A 135 -22.62 17.46 -10.11
C THR A 135 -23.88 17.48 -10.97
N ALA A 136 -23.77 17.07 -12.23
CA ALA A 136 -24.92 16.99 -13.14
C ALA A 136 -25.96 15.99 -12.63
N PHE A 137 -25.54 14.79 -12.20
CA PHE A 137 -26.42 13.79 -11.61
C PHE A 137 -27.19 14.36 -10.41
N THR A 138 -26.48 15.01 -9.48
CA THR A 138 -27.10 15.57 -8.26
C THR A 138 -28.05 16.71 -8.58
N LEU A 139 -27.70 17.57 -9.55
CA LEU A 139 -28.53 18.69 -9.99
C LEU A 139 -29.79 18.19 -10.68
N ILE A 140 -29.67 17.21 -11.59
CA ILE A 140 -30.82 16.61 -12.27
C ILE A 140 -31.71 15.89 -11.26
N PHE A 141 -31.14 15.13 -10.32
CA PHE A 141 -31.89 14.46 -9.26
C PHE A 141 -32.68 15.45 -8.40
N SER A 142 -32.07 16.58 -8.01
CA SER A 142 -32.70 17.65 -7.23
C SER A 142 -33.90 18.31 -7.93
N ILE A 143 -33.91 18.37 -9.27
CA ILE A 143 -35.06 18.89 -10.04
C ILE A 143 -36.29 17.98 -9.89
N PHE A 144 -36.08 16.66 -9.84
CA PHE A 144 -37.18 15.69 -9.80
C PHE A 144 -37.58 15.30 -8.38
N VAL A 145 -36.66 15.40 -7.42
CA VAL A 145 -36.86 14.95 -6.04
C VAL A 145 -36.74 16.15 -5.10
N ASN A 146 -37.90 16.63 -4.63
CA ASN A 146 -37.95 17.68 -3.61
C ASN A 146 -37.69 17.07 -2.23
N ALA A 147 -36.67 17.58 -1.53
CA ALA A 147 -36.50 17.32 -0.11
C ALA A 147 -37.48 18.20 0.67
N PRO A 148 -38.54 17.63 1.30
CA PRO A 148 -39.51 18.43 2.04
C PRO A 148 -38.82 19.08 3.24
N LEU A 149 -38.98 20.40 3.37
CA LEU A 149 -38.57 21.09 4.59
C LEU A 149 -39.62 20.82 5.68
N LEU A 150 -39.17 20.30 6.82
CA LEU A 150 -40.01 20.14 7.99
C LEU A 150 -40.39 21.52 8.58
N GLU A 151 -41.42 21.52 9.42
CA GLU A 151 -41.83 22.72 10.17
C GLU A 151 -40.68 23.25 11.06
N MET A 152 -40.78 24.53 11.44
CA MET A 152 -39.82 25.12 12.38
C MET A 152 -39.78 24.33 13.68
N ALA A 153 -38.57 24.12 14.20
CA ALA A 153 -38.34 23.28 15.38
C ALA A 153 -39.19 23.74 16.58
N ASN A 154 -39.97 22.81 17.14
CA ASN A 154 -40.81 23.03 18.31
C ASN A 154 -40.36 22.11 19.46
N PHE A 155 -39.83 22.68 20.54
CA PHE A 155 -39.37 21.91 21.70
C PHE A 155 -40.48 21.15 22.43
N ASN A 156 -41.75 21.54 22.24
CA ASN A 156 -42.91 20.90 22.89
C ASN A 156 -43.52 19.77 22.04
N GLN A 157 -43.02 19.51 20.83
CA GLN A 157 -43.55 18.47 19.94
C GLN A 157 -42.43 17.63 19.33
N THR A 158 -42.49 16.32 19.58
CA THR A 158 -41.63 15.36 18.88
C THR A 158 -42.28 14.96 17.56
N PRO A 159 -41.61 15.12 16.41
CA PRO A 159 -42.12 14.67 15.13
C PRO A 159 -42.47 13.18 15.16
N ASN A 160 -43.58 12.80 14.54
CA ASN A 160 -44.02 11.41 14.41
C ASN A 160 -44.42 11.15 12.96
N PRO A 161 -43.75 10.23 12.24
CA PRO A 161 -42.68 9.33 12.67
C PRO A 161 -41.31 10.00 12.80
N SER A 162 -40.61 9.74 13.90
CA SER A 162 -39.23 10.23 14.10
C SER A 162 -38.24 9.27 13.42
N LYS A 163 -38.18 9.29 12.08
CA LYS A 163 -37.19 8.52 11.32
C LYS A 163 -35.90 9.33 11.17
N ALA A 164 -34.78 8.70 11.46
CA ALA A 164 -33.46 9.25 11.19
C ALA A 164 -33.17 9.24 9.69
N PRO A 165 -32.23 10.07 9.21
CA PRO A 165 -31.74 10.00 7.84
C PRO A 165 -31.29 8.57 7.47
N TRP A 166 -31.44 8.19 6.20
CA TRP A 166 -31.23 6.81 5.72
C TRP A 166 -29.87 6.20 6.10
N TYR A 167 -28.82 7.01 6.20
CA TYR A 167 -27.47 6.57 6.59
C TYR A 167 -27.33 6.25 8.10
N PHE A 168 -28.28 6.70 8.93
CA PHE A 168 -28.37 6.37 10.36
C PHE A 168 -29.53 5.43 10.69
N LEU A 169 -30.43 5.20 9.75
CA LEU A 169 -31.65 4.46 9.99
C LEU A 169 -31.40 2.99 10.36
N GLY A 170 -30.34 2.36 9.83
CA GLY A 170 -29.92 1.04 10.29
C GLY A 170 -29.48 1.02 11.76
N LEU A 171 -28.87 2.10 12.24
CA LEU A 171 -28.47 2.25 13.65
C LEU A 171 -29.70 2.49 14.53
N GLN A 172 -30.66 3.27 14.02
CA GLN A 172 -31.93 3.49 14.69
C GLN A 172 -32.73 2.20 14.85
N GLU A 173 -32.74 1.34 13.83
CA GLU A 173 -33.38 0.03 13.92
C GLU A 173 -32.75 -0.81 15.05
N LEU A 174 -31.43 -0.79 15.17
CA LEU A 174 -30.70 -1.47 16.25
C LEU A 174 -31.04 -0.90 17.64
N LEU A 175 -31.29 0.41 17.75
CA LEU A 175 -31.71 1.08 18.98
C LEU A 175 -33.10 0.64 19.48
N THR A 176 -33.92 0.02 18.62
CA THR A 176 -35.21 -0.54 19.07
C THR A 176 -35.05 -1.87 19.78
N MET A 177 -33.96 -2.60 19.52
CA MET A 177 -33.73 -3.95 20.02
C MET A 177 -32.81 -3.99 21.23
N PHE A 178 -31.89 -3.02 21.35
CA PHE A 178 -30.90 -2.97 22.42
C PHE A 178 -30.97 -1.68 23.22
N HIS A 179 -30.38 -1.70 24.42
CA HIS A 179 -30.24 -0.51 25.25
C HIS A 179 -29.46 0.59 24.50
N PRO A 180 -29.84 1.89 24.60
CA PRO A 180 -29.26 2.97 23.81
C PRO A 180 -27.73 3.06 23.86
N MET A 181 -27.13 2.83 25.04
CA MET A 181 -25.67 2.81 25.19
C MET A 181 -25.00 1.69 24.37
N VAL A 182 -25.62 0.52 24.30
CA VAL A 182 -25.04 -0.64 23.60
C VAL A 182 -25.18 -0.46 22.10
N ALA A 183 -26.39 -0.17 21.63
CA ALA A 183 -26.66 -0.01 20.20
C ALA A 183 -26.01 1.24 19.60
N GLY A 184 -26.08 2.38 20.29
CA GLY A 184 -25.60 3.66 19.75
C GLY A 184 -24.10 3.89 19.93
N VAL A 185 -23.49 3.38 21.00
CA VAL A 185 -22.10 3.69 21.35
C VAL A 185 -21.21 2.46 21.28
N THR A 186 -21.57 1.38 21.98
CA THR A 186 -20.69 0.21 22.09
C THR A 186 -20.52 -0.53 20.77
N ILE A 187 -21.60 -0.84 20.05
CA ILE A 187 -21.53 -1.60 18.80
C ILE A 187 -20.77 -0.83 17.70
N PRO A 188 -21.11 0.45 17.39
CA PRO A 188 -20.33 1.25 16.44
C PRO A 188 -18.89 1.45 16.90
N GLY A 189 -18.67 1.67 18.20
CA GLY A 189 -17.35 1.83 18.79
C GLY A 189 -16.47 0.60 18.56
N ILE A 190 -16.97 -0.60 18.84
CA ILE A 190 -16.27 -1.86 18.56
C ILE A 190 -16.00 -1.99 17.06
N GLY A 191 -16.95 -1.62 16.20
CA GLY A 191 -16.75 -1.62 14.75
C GLY A 191 -15.57 -0.75 14.31
N ILE A 192 -15.47 0.46 14.85
CA ILE A 192 -14.34 1.36 14.58
C ILE A 192 -13.02 0.78 15.11
N PHE A 193 -12.99 0.25 16.34
CA PHE A 193 -11.79 -0.39 16.88
C PHE A 193 -11.38 -1.61 16.05
N ALA A 194 -12.33 -2.40 15.56
CA ALA A 194 -12.06 -3.52 14.66
C ALA A 194 -11.47 -3.04 13.32
N LEU A 195 -11.94 -1.91 12.77
CA LEU A 195 -11.37 -1.31 11.57
C LEU A 195 -9.96 -0.75 11.80
N ILE A 196 -9.70 -0.14 12.96
CA ILE A 196 -8.35 0.32 13.35
C ILE A 196 -7.39 -0.87 13.48
N LEU A 197 -7.88 -1.99 14.02
CA LEU A 197 -7.09 -3.20 14.22
C LEU A 197 -7.00 -4.08 12.97
N ALA A 198 -7.83 -3.81 11.94
CA ALA A 198 -7.88 -4.56 10.69
C ALA A 198 -6.51 -4.79 10.02
N PRO A 199 -5.61 -3.78 9.87
CA PRO A 199 -4.28 -4.00 9.27
C PRO A 199 -3.38 -4.93 10.10
N TYR A 200 -3.67 -5.14 11.38
CA TYR A 200 -2.89 -6.03 12.27
C TYR A 200 -3.47 -7.44 12.36
N ILE A 201 -4.80 -7.56 12.19
CA ILE A 201 -5.51 -8.85 12.17
C ILE A 201 -5.35 -9.53 10.81
N ASP A 202 -5.48 -8.78 9.72
CA ASP A 202 -5.35 -9.34 8.38
C ASP A 202 -3.88 -9.42 7.95
N LYS A 203 -3.30 -10.61 8.15
CA LYS A 203 -1.91 -10.93 7.80
C LYS A 203 -1.78 -11.52 6.39
N ASN A 204 -2.79 -11.39 5.53
CA ASN A 204 -2.73 -12.01 4.20
C ASN A 204 -1.63 -11.36 3.33
N PRO A 205 -0.66 -12.13 2.80
CA PRO A 205 0.44 -11.58 2.02
C PRO A 205 0.03 -11.07 0.63
N SER A 206 -1.17 -11.43 0.15
CA SER A 206 -1.71 -11.00 -1.14
C SER A 206 -2.86 -10.01 -0.96
N THR A 207 -2.84 -8.92 -1.72
CA THR A 207 -3.98 -7.96 -1.77
C THR A 207 -5.07 -8.39 -2.75
N ARG A 208 -4.85 -9.47 -3.52
CA ARG A 208 -5.80 -9.90 -4.55
C ARG A 208 -7.12 -10.33 -3.91
N PRO A 209 -8.28 -9.94 -4.47
CA PRO A 209 -9.58 -10.34 -3.94
C PRO A 209 -9.77 -11.86 -3.91
N GLU A 210 -9.21 -12.57 -4.89
CA GLU A 210 -9.30 -14.03 -5.01
C GLU A 210 -8.65 -14.77 -3.84
N ASP A 211 -7.63 -14.18 -3.21
CA ASP A 211 -6.90 -14.77 -2.09
C ASP A 211 -7.52 -14.38 -0.72
N ARG A 212 -8.51 -13.48 -0.69
CA ARG A 212 -9.13 -12.92 0.52
C ARG A 212 -10.61 -13.27 0.67
N LYS A 213 -11.03 -14.42 0.14
CA LYS A 213 -12.44 -14.85 0.11
C LYS A 213 -13.11 -14.80 1.48
N PHE A 214 -12.41 -15.20 2.54
CA PHE A 214 -12.95 -15.15 3.91
C PHE A 214 -13.24 -13.71 4.36
N ALA A 215 -12.25 -12.81 4.27
CA ALA A 215 -12.40 -11.41 4.66
C ALA A 215 -13.47 -10.69 3.83
N ILE A 216 -13.52 -10.96 2.53
CA ILE A 216 -14.55 -10.42 1.64
C ILE A 216 -15.92 -10.95 2.04
N SER A 217 -16.07 -12.26 2.28
CA SER A 217 -17.36 -12.84 2.68
C SER A 217 -17.87 -12.27 4.00
N LEU A 218 -16.98 -12.04 4.98
CA LEU A 218 -17.31 -11.41 6.24
C LEU A 218 -17.74 -9.96 6.05
N MET A 219 -17.02 -9.20 5.20
CA MET A 219 -17.38 -7.82 4.86
C MET A 219 -18.71 -7.75 4.11
N THR A 220 -18.98 -8.68 3.20
CA THR A 220 -20.26 -8.77 2.51
C THR A 220 -21.38 -9.09 3.49
N LEU A 221 -21.20 -10.04 4.41
CA LEU A 221 -22.19 -10.32 5.46
C LEU A 221 -22.45 -9.09 6.32
N HIS A 222 -21.41 -8.37 6.71
CA HIS A 222 -21.54 -7.10 7.45
C HIS A 222 -22.36 -6.06 6.68
N LEU A 223 -22.07 -5.86 5.39
CA LEU A 223 -22.84 -4.93 4.54
C LEU A 223 -24.29 -5.37 4.36
N MET A 224 -24.55 -6.67 4.18
CA MET A 224 -25.90 -7.21 4.08
C MET A 224 -26.68 -7.08 5.38
N PHE A 225 -26.04 -7.30 6.52
CA PHE A 225 -26.66 -7.06 7.83
C PHE A 225 -27.15 -5.61 7.97
N TRP A 226 -26.28 -4.63 7.68
CA TRP A 226 -26.67 -3.22 7.75
C TRP A 226 -27.70 -2.83 6.69
N ALA A 227 -27.58 -3.35 5.46
CA ALA A 227 -28.56 -3.10 4.41
C ALA A 227 -29.95 -3.61 4.81
N VAL A 228 -30.05 -4.79 5.41
CA VAL A 228 -31.34 -5.34 5.89
C VAL A 228 -31.93 -4.46 7.01
N LEU A 229 -31.12 -4.01 7.97
CA LEU A 229 -31.62 -3.09 9.01
C LEU A 229 -32.13 -1.77 8.42
N VAL A 230 -31.42 -1.22 7.43
CA VAL A 230 -31.87 -0.01 6.72
C VAL A 230 -33.19 -0.29 5.99
N MET A 231 -33.32 -1.41 5.29
CA MET A 231 -34.57 -1.77 4.61
C MET A 231 -35.75 -1.92 5.59
N ILE A 232 -35.51 -2.52 6.77
CA ILE A 232 -36.55 -2.66 7.81
C ILE A 232 -36.98 -1.28 8.31
N GLY A 233 -36.04 -0.41 8.70
CA GLY A 233 -36.40 0.92 9.20
C GLY A 233 -37.05 1.82 8.14
N SER A 234 -36.73 1.64 6.86
CA SER A 234 -37.27 2.47 5.78
C SER A 234 -38.72 2.12 5.51
N PHE A 235 -39.02 0.82 5.35
CA PHE A 235 -40.31 0.37 4.86
C PHE A 235 -41.24 -0.19 5.95
N PHE A 236 -40.72 -0.83 6.99
CA PHE A 236 -41.52 -1.55 7.98
C PHE A 236 -41.72 -0.79 9.30
N ARG A 237 -41.21 0.45 9.40
CA ARG A 237 -41.42 1.32 10.56
C ARG A 237 -42.44 2.43 10.26
N GLY A 238 -43.45 2.52 11.11
CA GLY A 238 -44.58 3.46 11.00
C GLY A 238 -44.66 4.45 12.17
N PRO A 239 -45.86 4.96 12.48
CA PRO A 239 -46.07 5.88 13.59
C PRO A 239 -45.55 5.34 14.93
N GLY A 240 -44.88 6.20 15.69
CA GLY A 240 -44.19 5.85 16.93
C GLY A 240 -42.95 4.98 16.72
N PHE A 241 -42.47 4.84 15.47
CA PHE A 241 -41.44 3.88 15.08
C PHE A 241 -41.84 2.42 15.41
N ASN A 242 -43.14 2.13 15.42
CA ASN A 242 -43.64 0.77 15.60
C ASN A 242 -43.48 -0.04 14.31
N PHE A 243 -43.40 -1.36 14.46
CA PHE A 243 -43.39 -2.28 13.33
C PHE A 243 -44.79 -2.31 12.70
N ILE A 244 -44.85 -2.12 11.38
CA ILE A 244 -46.09 -2.12 10.60
C ILE A 244 -45.93 -2.99 9.36
N LEU A 245 -47.04 -3.40 8.78
CA LEU A 245 -47.04 -4.11 7.50
C LEU A 245 -47.46 -3.14 6.38
N PRO A 246 -46.59 -2.82 5.41
CA PRO A 246 -46.85 -1.78 4.41
C PRO A 246 -48.13 -1.97 3.59
N TRP A 247 -48.53 -3.23 3.37
CA TRP A 247 -49.71 -3.60 2.60
C TRP A 247 -51.02 -3.55 3.41
N ILE A 248 -50.96 -3.32 4.72
CA ILE A 248 -52.13 -3.14 5.60
C ILE A 248 -52.21 -1.67 6.05
N ASP A 249 -51.10 -1.15 6.58
CA ASP A 249 -51.06 0.13 7.29
C ASP A 249 -50.56 1.30 6.41
N GLY A 250 -50.10 1.01 5.20
CA GLY A 250 -49.52 1.99 4.27
C GLY A 250 -48.01 2.18 4.43
N LEU A 251 -47.44 3.02 3.56
CA LEU A 251 -46.01 3.35 3.54
C LEU A 251 -45.75 4.71 4.18
N PHE A 252 -44.83 4.76 5.15
CA PHE A 252 -44.43 5.99 5.86
C PHE A 252 -42.99 6.40 5.51
N PHE A 253 -42.62 6.28 4.24
CA PHE A 253 -41.27 6.54 3.77
C PHE A 253 -41.08 8.04 3.51
N GLU A 254 -40.08 8.63 4.16
CA GLU A 254 -39.63 10.00 3.96
C GLU A 254 -38.26 9.93 3.25
N LEU A 255 -38.05 10.83 2.27
CA LEU A 255 -36.91 10.82 1.35
C LEU A 255 -35.73 11.67 1.84
#